data_AF-A0A970XYF1-F1
#
_entry.id   AF-A0A970XYF1-F1
#
_cell.length_a   1.000
_cell.length_b   1.000
_cell.length_c   1.000
_cell.angle_alpha   90.00
_cell.angle_beta   90.00
_cell.angle_gamma   90.00
#
_symmetry.space_group_name_H-M   'P 1'
#
loop_
_entity.id
_entity.type
_entity.pdbx_description
1 polymer ?
#
loop_
_entity_poly.entity_id
_entity_poly.type
_entity_poly.pdbx_seq_one_letter_code
_entity_poly.pdbx_strand_id
1 'polypeptide(L)'
;MPIASGGAIGILSRIISRVRAAFPKTRIRVRLDGGFGTPDILDYLDEEGVEYIVGYASNSVLVSRARKVMDMMRALSVISNKTETIFSEFQYKAKPWPKPSRVVAKAEVVRFPGCDPRDNARYVVTQL
;
A
#
# COMPACT_ATOMS: atom_id res chain seq x y z
N MET A 1 22.40 -7.80 -2.03
CA MET A 1 21.56 -6.63 -2.35
C MET A 1 20.84 -6.89 -3.66
N PRO A 2 19.51 -6.78 -3.75
CA PRO A 2 18.83 -6.79 -5.04
C PRO A 2 19.12 -5.45 -5.75
N ILE A 3 19.58 -5.54 -6.99
CA ILE A 3 20.13 -4.43 -7.79
C ILE A 3 19.08 -3.33 -8.08
N ALA A 4 17.78 -3.65 -7.97
CA ALA A 4 16.69 -2.73 -8.29
C ALA A 4 16.47 -1.61 -7.23
N SER A 5 16.70 -1.88 -5.94
CA SER A 5 16.40 -0.92 -4.88
C SER A 5 17.38 0.27 -4.85
N GLY A 6 18.65 0.05 -5.23
CA GLY A 6 19.68 1.09 -5.23
C GLY A 6 19.41 2.23 -6.21
N GLY A 7 18.92 1.91 -7.41
CA GLY A 7 18.56 2.92 -8.41
C GLY A 7 17.38 3.79 -7.98
N ALA A 8 16.35 3.17 -7.39
CA ALA A 8 15.18 3.89 -6.89
C ALA A 8 15.55 4.83 -5.73
N ILE A 9 16.34 4.35 -4.76
CA ILE A 9 16.82 5.16 -3.63
C ILE A 9 17.64 6.35 -4.12
N GLY A 10 18.55 6.16 -5.08
CA GLY A 10 19.35 7.25 -5.64
C GLY A 10 18.50 8.36 -6.27
N ILE A 11 17.45 7.99 -7.01
CA ILE A 11 16.51 8.96 -7.61
C ILE A 11 15.70 9.67 -6.52
N LEU A 12 15.16 8.92 -5.55
CA LEU A 12 14.38 9.47 -4.45
C LEU A 12 15.19 10.48 -3.65
N SER A 13 16.44 10.15 -3.27
CA SER A 13 17.33 11.04 -2.53
C SER A 13 17.57 12.36 -3.26
N ARG A 14 17.81 12.29 -4.58
CA ARG A 14 18.01 13.48 -5.40
C ARG A 14 16.76 14.35 -5.47
N ILE A 15 15.58 13.75 -5.61
CA ILE A 15 14.30 14.48 -5.70
C ILE A 15 13.96 15.09 -4.34
N ILE A 16 13.98 14.30 -3.26
CA ILE A 16 13.64 14.74 -1.90
C ILE A 16 14.52 15.92 -1.50
N SER A 17 15.83 15.83 -1.73
CA SER A 17 16.78 16.90 -1.41
C SER A 17 16.47 18.21 -2.16
N ARG A 18 16.14 18.12 -3.46
CA ARG A 18 15.77 19.30 -4.26
C ARG A 18 14.45 19.92 -3.81
N VAL A 19 13.45 19.09 -3.50
CA VAL A 19 12.15 19.57 -3.01
C VAL A 19 12.31 20.25 -1.65
N ARG A 20 13.11 19.71 -0.74
CA ARG A 20 13.42 20.35 0.56
C ARG A 20 14.12 21.69 0.40
N ALA A 21 15.10 21.77 -0.50
CA ALA A 21 15.82 23.02 -0.74
C ALA A 21 14.89 24.12 -1.29
N ALA A 22 13.99 23.76 -2.21
CA ALA A 22 13.02 24.70 -2.79
C ALA A 22 11.86 25.04 -1.82
N PHE A 23 11.45 24.09 -0.98
CA PHE A 23 10.29 24.22 -0.10
C PHE A 23 10.58 23.68 1.32
N PRO A 24 11.35 24.41 2.15
CA PRO A 24 11.87 23.88 3.42
C PRO A 24 10.81 23.50 4.47
N LYS A 25 9.59 24.05 4.36
CA LYS A 25 8.50 23.83 5.32
C LYS A 25 7.45 22.82 4.84
N THR A 26 7.63 22.27 3.64
CA THR A 26 6.62 21.38 3.04
C THR A 26 6.77 19.95 3.55
N ARG A 27 5.64 19.31 3.84
CA ARG A 27 5.59 17.87 4.09
C ARG A 27 5.73 17.12 2.77
N ILE A 28 6.68 16.20 2.70
CA ILE A 28 6.90 15.38 1.51
C ILE A 28 6.19 14.04 1.71
N ARG A 29 5.37 13.66 0.73
CA ARG A 29 4.71 12.35 0.67
C ARG A 29 5.11 11.61 -0.59
N VAL A 30 5.71 10.44 -0.43
CA VAL A 30 6.16 9.58 -1.52
C VAL A 30 5.10 8.53 -1.83
N ARG A 31 4.79 8.34 -3.11
CA ARG A 31 3.91 7.27 -3.59
C ARG A 31 4.69 6.33 -4.48
N LEU A 32 4.63 5.04 -4.18
CA LEU A 32 5.35 4.00 -4.92
C LEU A 32 4.42 2.84 -5.25
N ASP A 33 4.72 2.12 -6.34
CA ASP A 33 4.00 0.90 -6.70
C ASP A 33 4.49 -0.33 -5.90
N GLY A 34 3.82 -1.46 -6.16
CA GLY A 34 4.07 -2.76 -5.53
C GLY A 34 5.52 -3.25 -5.58
N GLY A 35 6.24 -2.94 -6.64
CA GLY A 35 7.63 -3.36 -6.86
C GLY A 35 8.62 -2.71 -5.90
N PHE A 36 8.23 -1.63 -5.22
CA PHE A 36 9.08 -0.89 -4.30
C PHE A 36 8.77 -1.14 -2.81
N GLY A 37 7.89 -2.10 -2.50
CA GLY A 37 7.61 -2.54 -1.12
C GLY A 37 8.74 -3.32 -0.44
N THR A 38 10.00 -3.07 -0.81
CA THR A 38 11.17 -3.77 -0.24
C THR A 38 11.58 -3.13 1.09
N PRO A 39 12.10 -3.91 2.08
CA PRO A 39 12.58 -3.36 3.35
C PRO A 39 13.51 -2.16 3.17
N ASP A 40 14.53 -2.28 2.31
CA ASP A 40 15.52 -1.21 2.06
C ASP A 40 14.90 0.13 1.63
N ILE A 41 13.79 0.12 0.87
CA ILE A 41 13.10 1.34 0.44
C ILE A 41 12.25 1.90 1.57
N LEU A 42 11.54 1.05 2.32
CA LEU A 42 10.73 1.49 3.44
C LEU A 42 11.61 2.09 4.55
N ASP A 43 12.73 1.43 4.86
CA ASP A 43 13.72 1.91 5.82
C ASP A 43 14.32 3.25 5.36
N TYR A 44 14.68 3.38 4.08
CA TYR A 44 15.15 4.64 3.52
C TYR A 44 14.11 5.78 3.66
N LEU A 45 12.82 5.51 3.39
CA LEU A 45 11.77 6.52 3.53
C LEU A 45 11.50 6.91 4.99
N ASP A 46 11.60 5.94 5.91
CA ASP A 46 11.53 6.16 7.35
C ASP A 46 12.71 7.05 7.82
N GLU A 47 13.93 6.76 7.39
CA GLU A 47 15.16 7.53 7.72
C GLU A 47 15.12 8.95 7.15
N GLU A 48 14.62 9.10 5.92
CA GLU A 48 14.38 10.41 5.34
C GLU A 48 13.29 11.18 6.10
N GLY A 49 12.43 10.54 6.89
CA GLY A 49 11.34 11.22 7.60
C GLY A 49 10.30 11.82 6.65
N VAL A 50 10.01 11.13 5.54
CA VAL A 50 8.97 11.52 4.57
C VAL A 50 7.76 10.60 4.69
N GLU A 51 6.55 11.15 4.57
CA GLU A 51 5.35 10.31 4.53
C GLU A 51 5.39 9.38 3.31
N TYR A 52 4.83 8.17 3.39
CA TYR A 52 4.72 7.32 2.21
C TYR A 52 3.46 6.47 2.15
N ILE A 53 3.09 6.13 0.93
CA ILE A 53 2.08 5.14 0.58
C ILE A 53 2.68 4.25 -0.50
N VAL A 54 2.97 3.00 -0.15
CA VAL A 54 3.57 2.03 -1.06
C VAL A 54 2.56 0.95 -1.36
N GLY A 55 2.22 0.76 -2.64
CA GLY A 55 1.44 -0.41 -3.07
C GLY A 55 2.12 -1.68 -2.59
N TYR A 56 1.34 -2.68 -2.19
CA TYR A 56 1.91 -3.92 -1.70
C TYR A 56 1.25 -5.13 -2.32
N ALA A 57 2.08 -6.08 -2.75
CA ALA A 57 1.60 -7.31 -3.34
C ALA A 57 0.78 -8.09 -2.31
N SER A 58 -0.35 -8.64 -2.76
CA SER A 58 -1.16 -9.53 -1.95
C SER A 58 -0.37 -10.78 -1.56
N ASN A 59 -0.63 -11.29 -0.36
CA ASN A 59 -0.14 -12.59 0.09
C ASN A 59 -1.18 -13.24 1.02
N SER A 60 -0.98 -14.52 1.34
CA SER A 60 -1.92 -15.30 2.14
C SER A 60 -2.24 -14.69 3.51
N VAL A 61 -1.27 -14.00 4.13
CA VAL A 61 -1.47 -13.32 5.41
C VAL A 61 -2.37 -12.10 5.24
N LEU A 62 -2.12 -11.27 4.24
CA LEU A 62 -2.93 -10.08 3.95
C LEU A 62 -4.36 -10.44 3.53
N VAL A 63 -4.50 -11.49 2.72
CA VAL A 63 -5.81 -12.04 2.34
C VAL A 63 -6.55 -12.54 3.57
N SER A 64 -5.88 -13.26 4.47
CA SER A 64 -6.48 -13.75 5.70
C SER A 64 -6.95 -12.59 6.60
N ARG A 65 -6.14 -11.54 6.76
CA ARG A 65 -6.47 -10.34 7.53
C ARG A 65 -7.67 -9.57 6.95
N ALA A 66 -7.78 -9.50 5.63
CA ALA A 66 -8.88 -8.80 4.94
C ALA A 66 -10.13 -9.67 4.74
N ARG A 67 -10.11 -10.97 5.07
CA ARG A 67 -11.19 -11.91 4.74
C ARG A 67 -12.56 -11.44 5.25
N LYS A 68 -12.64 -11.07 6.54
CA LYS A 68 -13.91 -10.65 7.15
C LYS A 68 -14.55 -9.45 6.43
N VAL A 69 -13.75 -8.45 6.08
CA VAL A 69 -14.26 -7.26 5.37
C VAL A 69 -14.59 -7.57 3.91
N MET A 70 -13.84 -8.46 3.26
CA MET A 70 -14.18 -8.94 1.92
C MET A 70 -15.50 -9.71 1.90
N ASP A 71 -15.71 -10.63 2.85
CA ASP A 71 -16.97 -11.39 2.96
C ASP A 71 -18.17 -10.45 3.14
N MET A 72 -18.01 -9.41 3.96
CA MET A 72 -19.01 -8.35 4.13
C MET A 72 -19.27 -7.59 2.83
N MET A 73 -18.23 -7.20 2.08
CA MET A 73 -18.41 -6.51 0.79
C MET A 73 -19.08 -7.39 -0.25
N ARG A 74 -18.83 -8.71 -0.25
CA ARG A 74 -19.56 -9.64 -1.12
C ARG A 74 -21.04 -9.66 -0.79
N ALA A 75 -21.40 -9.78 0.49
CA ALA A 75 -22.80 -9.74 0.91
C ALA A 75 -23.48 -8.42 0.55
N LEU A 76 -22.84 -7.27 0.82
CA LEU A 76 -23.38 -5.96 0.45
C LEU A 76 -23.54 -5.82 -1.05
N SER A 77 -22.56 -6.26 -1.84
CA SER A 77 -22.62 -6.17 -3.31
C SER A 77 -23.73 -7.04 -3.89
N VAL A 78 -24.07 -8.16 -3.25
CA VAL A 78 -25.25 -8.96 -3.60
C VAL A 78 -26.54 -8.20 -3.31
N ILE A 79 -26.66 -7.58 -2.13
CA ILE A 79 -27.86 -6.84 -1.72
C ILE A 79 -28.07 -5.58 -2.56
N SER A 80 -27.02 -4.80 -2.80
CA SER A 80 -27.10 -3.52 -3.50
C SER A 80 -27.08 -3.65 -5.02
N ASN A 81 -26.62 -4.80 -5.52
CA ASN A 81 -26.28 -5.04 -6.93
C ASN A 81 -25.32 -3.99 -7.53
N LYS A 82 -24.45 -3.41 -6.68
CA LYS A 82 -23.45 -2.40 -7.07
C LYS A 82 -22.04 -2.83 -6.69
N THR A 83 -21.05 -2.11 -7.20
CA THR A 83 -19.69 -2.19 -6.67
C THR A 83 -19.69 -1.67 -5.24
N GLU A 84 -19.16 -2.47 -4.31
CA GLU A 84 -19.08 -2.12 -2.89
C GLU A 84 -17.63 -2.12 -2.43
N THR A 85 -17.26 -1.12 -1.63
CA THR A 85 -15.88 -0.90 -1.19
C THR A 85 -15.84 -0.46 0.26
N ILE A 86 -14.93 -1.06 1.03
CA ILE A 86 -14.56 -0.61 2.37
C ILE A 86 -13.04 -0.57 2.51
N PHE A 87 -12.56 0.33 3.35
CA PHE A 87 -11.17 0.37 3.77
C PHE A 87 -11.06 -0.10 5.20
N SER A 88 -10.09 -0.97 5.47
CA SER A 88 -9.72 -1.42 6.80
C SER A 88 -8.22 -1.34 6.98
N GLU A 89 -7.74 -1.47 8.21
CA GLU A 89 -6.32 -1.41 8.50
C GLU A 89 -5.90 -2.40 9.58
N PHE A 90 -4.62 -2.75 9.54
CA PHE A 90 -4.00 -3.62 10.52
C PHE A 90 -2.48 -3.47 10.49
N GLN A 91 -1.83 -3.86 11.57
CA GLN A 91 -0.38 -4.00 11.62
C GLN A 91 0.05 -5.29 10.91
N TYR A 92 1.06 -5.21 10.06
CA TYR A 92 1.64 -6.34 9.35
C TYR A 92 3.16 -6.22 9.32
N LYS A 93 3.83 -7.36 9.49
CA LYS A 93 5.28 -7.47 9.39
C LYS A 93 5.60 -8.58 8.39
N ALA A 94 6.12 -8.21 7.22
CA ALA A 94 6.69 -9.20 6.33
C ALA A 94 7.94 -9.80 6.98
N LYS A 95 8.27 -11.06 6.67
CA LYS A 95 9.44 -11.75 7.24
C LYS A 95 10.76 -10.93 7.16
N PRO A 96 11.10 -10.27 6.03
CA PRO A 96 12.35 -9.52 5.95
C PRO A 96 12.29 -8.14 6.61
N TRP A 97 11.14 -7.68 7.11
CA TRP A 97 11.05 -6.36 7.74
C TRP A 97 11.58 -6.39 9.16
N PRO A 98 12.27 -5.33 9.61
CA PRO A 98 12.74 -5.23 10.99
C PRO A 98 11.58 -5.02 11.96
N LYS A 99 10.57 -4.23 11.58
CA LYS A 99 9.41 -3.83 12.40
C LYS A 99 8.09 -4.01 11.65
N PRO A 100 6.94 -4.12 12.37
CA PRO A 100 5.63 -4.06 11.72
C PRO A 100 5.37 -2.66 11.15
N SER A 101 4.62 -2.61 10.05
CA SER A 101 4.11 -1.39 9.45
C SER A 101 2.59 -1.43 9.35
N ARG A 102 1.96 -0.25 9.33
CA ARG A 102 0.52 -0.12 9.08
C ARG A 102 0.24 -0.51 7.64
N VAL A 103 -0.73 -1.40 7.46
CA VAL A 103 -1.28 -1.76 6.15
C VAL A 103 -2.73 -1.31 6.09
N VAL A 104 -3.07 -0.58 5.04
CA VAL A 104 -4.46 -0.29 4.69
C VAL A 104 -4.88 -1.26 3.59
N ALA A 105 -5.94 -2.01 3.84
CA ALA A 105 -6.58 -2.90 2.90
C ALA A 105 -7.82 -2.22 2.30
N LYS A 106 -7.84 -2.06 0.98
CA LYS A 106 -9.05 -1.80 0.21
C LYS A 106 -9.71 -3.14 -0.07
N ALA A 107 -10.85 -3.40 0.53
CA ALA A 107 -11.71 -4.52 0.21
C ALA A 107 -12.81 -4.03 -0.74
N GLU A 108 -12.85 -4.57 -1.95
CA GLU A 108 -13.78 -4.13 -2.99
C GLU A 108 -14.31 -5.34 -3.74
N VAL A 109 -15.62 -5.32 -4.04
CA VAL A 109 -16.26 -6.25 -4.97
C VAL A 109 -16.75 -5.41 -6.14
N VAL A 110 -16.09 -5.58 -7.28
CA VAL A 110 -16.37 -4.79 -8.49
C VAL A 110 -17.43 -5.49 -9.32
N ARG A 111 -18.42 -4.72 -9.76
CA ARG A 111 -19.41 -5.14 -10.77
C ARG A 111 -19.20 -4.35 -12.05
N PHE A 112 -19.07 -5.08 -13.16
CA PHE A 112 -19.08 -4.52 -14.50
C PHE A 112 -20.27 -5.11 -15.27
N PRO A 113 -21.00 -4.31 -16.07
CA PRO A 113 -22.08 -4.81 -16.89
C PRO A 113 -21.63 -6.01 -17.75
N GLY A 114 -22.41 -7.09 -17.75
CA GLY A 114 -22.11 -8.30 -18.52
C GLY A 114 -20.96 -9.16 -17.97
N CYS A 115 -20.46 -8.88 -16.76
CA CYS A 115 -19.45 -9.68 -16.08
C CYS A 115 -19.94 -10.11 -14.70
N ASP A 116 -19.46 -11.27 -14.26
CA ASP A 116 -19.63 -11.67 -12.86
C ASP A 116 -18.91 -10.70 -11.91
N PRO A 117 -19.45 -10.47 -10.71
CA PRO A 117 -18.78 -9.69 -9.67
C PRO A 117 -17.41 -10.28 -9.33
N ARG A 118 -16.41 -9.42 -9.12
CA ARG A 118 -15.03 -9.83 -8.85
C ARG A 118 -14.46 -9.13 -7.63
N ASP A 119 -13.80 -9.89 -6.77
CA ASP A 119 -13.01 -9.36 -5.68
C ASP A 119 -11.80 -8.57 -6.22
N ASN A 120 -11.58 -7.37 -5.68
CA ASN A 120 -10.47 -6.49 -6.02
C ASN A 120 -9.78 -5.96 -4.76
N ALA A 121 -9.33 -6.88 -3.90
CA ALA A 121 -8.58 -6.51 -2.71
C ALA A 121 -7.21 -5.89 -3.07
N ARG A 122 -6.89 -4.74 -2.49
CA ARG A 122 -5.60 -4.05 -2.66
C ARG A 122 -5.02 -3.66 -1.31
N TYR A 123 -3.71 -3.61 -1.22
CA TYR A 123 -2.99 -3.32 0.01
C TYR A 123 -2.00 -2.20 -0.22
N VAL A 124 -1.88 -1.31 0.75
CA VAL A 124 -0.81 -0.31 0.81
C VAL A 124 -0.14 -0.35 2.16
N VAL A 125 1.17 -0.20 2.18
CA VAL A 125 1.98 0.00 3.38
C VAL A 125 2.19 1.49 3.56
N THR A 126 1.99 1.98 4.77
CA THR A 126 1.99 3.42 5.06
C THR A 126 2.46 3.71 6.48
N GLN A 127 3.01 4.90 6.69
CA GLN A 127 3.25 5.47 8.02
C GLN A 127 2.37 6.68 8.35
N LEU A 128 1.47 7.05 7.44
CA LEU A 128 0.33 7.93 7.72
C LEU A 128 -0.58 7.34 8.79
#